data_AF-A0A7V8E5P1-F1
#
_entry.id   AF-A0A7V8E5P1-F1
#
_cell.length_a   1.000
_cell.length_b   1.000
_cell.length_c   1.000
_cell.angle_alpha   90.00
_cell.angle_beta   90.00
_cell.angle_gamma   90.00
#
_symmetry.space_group_name_H-M   'P 1'
#
loop_
_entity.id
_entity.type
_entity.pdbx_description
1 polymer ?
#
loop_
_entity_poly.entity_id
_entity_poly.type
_entity_poly.pdbx_seq_one_letter_code
_entity_poly.pdbx_strand_id
1 'polypeptide(L)'
;MQSAVHPTQDRLVEVFNIIERHIEDRYGIPVMISDVLDPNTGDFDGVQIKIDYANDIEIAVFVLIHLFGHTVQWNTHPRFREIGQDTNLRKSEEELKEIAVYEKEATQLSMALLHEAGVRDLDQWVSDWWRADFAWLTNFYRTGERADFRKYMRAGAEPPLGPVPIPAFKPVKWVSRWSF
;
A
#
# COMPACT_ATOMS: atom_id res chain seq x y z
N MET A 1 15.96 -10.01 21.57
CA MET A 1 15.14 -10.00 20.35
C MET A 1 13.70 -9.85 20.81
N GLN A 2 13.15 -8.63 20.79
CA GLN A 2 11.73 -8.46 21.10
C GLN A 2 10.96 -9.04 19.92
N SER A 3 10.08 -10.02 20.18
CA SER A 3 9.08 -10.43 19.20
C SER A 3 8.24 -9.19 18.90
N ALA A 4 8.14 -8.83 17.62
CA ALA A 4 7.30 -7.72 17.21
C ALA A 4 5.86 -8.01 17.62
N VAL A 5 5.31 -7.19 18.50
CA VAL A 5 3.93 -7.34 18.95
C VAL A 5 3.04 -6.91 17.79
N HIS A 6 2.19 -7.82 17.34
CA HIS A 6 1.17 -7.51 16.35
C HIS A 6 0.26 -6.41 16.90
N PRO A 7 -0.05 -5.35 16.12
CA PRO A 7 -0.94 -4.29 16.59
C PRO A 7 -2.33 -4.85 16.91
N THR A 8 -2.96 -4.28 17.94
CA THR A 8 -4.34 -4.60 18.29
C THR A 8 -5.32 -3.97 17.29
N GLN A 9 -6.54 -4.49 17.22
CA GLN A 9 -7.59 -3.88 16.38
C GLN A 9 -7.87 -2.43 16.80
N ASP A 10 -7.97 -2.14 18.09
CA ASP A 10 -8.18 -0.77 18.58
C ASP A 10 -7.06 0.19 18.14
N ARG A 11 -5.80 -0.29 18.17
CA ARG A 11 -4.66 0.50 17.68
C ARG A 11 -4.76 0.75 16.17
N LEU A 12 -5.19 -0.26 15.40
CA LEU A 12 -5.38 -0.11 13.95
C LEU A 12 -6.52 0.87 13.63
N VAL A 13 -7.62 0.87 14.40
CA VAL A 13 -8.70 1.87 14.27
C VAL A 13 -8.17 3.28 14.54
N GLU A 14 -7.40 3.46 15.62
CA GLU A 14 -6.78 4.74 15.95
C GLU A 14 -5.87 5.23 14.81
N VAL A 15 -5.02 4.35 14.30
CA VAL A 15 -4.09 4.66 13.21
C VAL A 15 -4.83 4.99 11.93
N PHE A 16 -5.90 4.25 11.58
CA PHE A 16 -6.73 4.56 10.42
C PHE A 16 -7.24 6.01 10.47
N ASN A 17 -7.86 6.39 11.59
CA ASN A 17 -8.43 7.73 11.77
C ASN A 17 -7.36 8.83 11.74
N ILE A 18 -6.18 8.58 12.31
CA ILE A 18 -5.04 9.51 12.29
C ILE A 18 -4.57 9.70 10.84
N ILE A 19 -4.38 8.61 10.11
CA ILE A 19 -3.83 8.62 8.76
C ILE A 19 -4.81 9.21 7.76
N GLU A 20 -6.07 8.80 7.79
CA GLU A 20 -7.15 9.34 6.95
C GLU A 20 -7.15 10.87 7.02
N ARG A 21 -7.26 11.41 8.24
CA ARG A 21 -7.28 12.85 8.46
C ARG A 21 -5.99 13.52 8.05
N HIS A 22 -4.84 12.90 8.32
CA HIS A 22 -3.55 13.45 7.91
C HIS A 22 -3.44 13.56 6.38
N ILE A 23 -3.86 12.52 5.65
CA ILE A 23 -3.87 12.53 4.18
C ILE A 23 -4.76 13.67 3.66
N GLU A 24 -5.98 13.80 4.19
CA GLU A 24 -6.92 14.83 3.77
C GLU A 24 -6.42 16.24 4.08
N ASP A 25 -6.00 16.49 5.32
CA ASP A 25 -5.59 17.84 5.78
C ASP A 25 -4.26 18.28 5.14
N ARG A 26 -3.30 17.36 4.97
CA ARG A 26 -1.95 17.70 4.50
C ARG A 26 -1.82 17.68 2.99
N TYR A 27 -2.44 16.69 2.34
CA TYR A 27 -2.25 16.43 0.92
C TYR A 27 -3.48 16.80 0.07
N GLY A 28 -4.63 17.06 0.69
CA GLY A 28 -5.88 17.38 -0.02
C GLY A 28 -6.40 16.22 -0.86
N ILE A 29 -6.09 14.98 -0.45
CA ILE A 29 -6.51 13.73 -1.11
C ILE A 29 -7.65 13.14 -0.28
N PRO A 30 -8.89 13.13 -0.77
CA PRO A 30 -10.01 12.52 -0.05
C PRO A 30 -9.80 11.01 0.13
N VAL A 31 -10.16 10.52 1.30
CA VAL A 31 -10.19 9.09 1.63
C VAL A 31 -11.64 8.69 1.83
N MET A 32 -12.07 7.61 1.17
CA MET A 32 -13.47 7.18 1.20
C MET A 32 -13.58 5.69 1.46
N ILE A 33 -14.50 5.30 2.35
CA ILE A 33 -14.97 3.91 2.45
C ILE A 33 -16.09 3.72 1.42
N SER A 34 -15.94 2.78 0.49
CA SER A 34 -16.88 2.59 -0.62
C SER A 34 -16.97 1.13 -1.06
N ASP A 35 -17.97 0.80 -1.87
CA ASP A 35 -18.02 -0.46 -2.62
C ASP A 35 -17.02 -0.36 -3.79
N VAL A 36 -15.93 -1.13 -3.74
CA VAL A 36 -14.94 -1.18 -4.81
C VAL A 36 -15.19 -2.45 -5.63
N LEU A 37 -14.88 -2.41 -6.93
CA LEU A 37 -15.09 -3.55 -7.81
C LEU A 37 -14.33 -4.78 -7.34
N ASP A 38 -15.05 -5.88 -7.05
CA ASP A 38 -14.46 -7.19 -6.75
C ASP A 38 -13.47 -7.62 -7.85
N PRO A 39 -12.26 -8.10 -7.49
CA PRO A 39 -11.79 -8.53 -6.16
C PRO A 39 -10.95 -7.48 -5.41
N ASN A 40 -11.05 -6.19 -5.76
CA ASN A 40 -10.13 -5.18 -5.24
C ASN A 40 -10.46 -4.82 -3.79
N THR A 41 -9.41 -4.66 -2.97
CA THR A 41 -9.53 -4.21 -1.58
C THR A 41 -9.50 -2.68 -1.45
N GLY A 42 -9.17 -1.97 -2.53
CA GLY A 42 -9.16 -0.52 -2.60
C GLY A 42 -8.89 -0.04 -4.02
N ASP A 43 -9.03 1.26 -4.25
CA ASP A 43 -8.81 1.90 -5.54
C ASP A 43 -8.24 3.32 -5.34
N PHE A 44 -7.51 3.82 -6.33
CA PHE A 44 -6.98 5.18 -6.31
C PHE A 44 -6.80 5.68 -7.74
N ASP A 45 -6.90 7.00 -7.91
CA ASP A 45 -6.74 7.65 -9.22
C ASP A 45 -5.72 8.80 -9.17
N GLY A 46 -4.94 8.89 -8.09
CA GLY A 46 -3.95 9.94 -7.89
C GLY A 46 -4.50 11.24 -7.28
N VAL A 47 -5.83 11.39 -7.16
CA VAL A 47 -6.46 12.52 -6.44
C VAL A 47 -7.36 12.08 -5.28
N GLN A 48 -7.75 10.80 -5.22
CA GLN A 48 -8.52 10.21 -4.13
C GLN A 48 -8.08 8.76 -3.88
N ILE A 49 -8.36 8.29 -2.66
CA ILE A 49 -8.18 6.90 -2.24
C ILE A 49 -9.53 6.34 -1.79
N LYS A 50 -9.84 5.14 -2.25
CA LYS A 50 -11.02 4.37 -1.84
C LYS A 50 -10.58 3.09 -1.14
N ILE A 51 -11.20 2.82 -0.01
CA ILE A 51 -11.03 1.59 0.76
C ILE A 51 -12.33 0.80 0.68
N ASP A 52 -12.24 -0.49 0.37
CA ASP A 52 -13.42 -1.34 0.31
C ASP A 52 -14.05 -1.53 1.70
N TYR A 53 -15.38 -1.43 1.80
CA TYR A 53 -16.09 -1.54 3.08
C TYR A 53 -16.08 -2.97 3.66
N ALA A 54 -15.82 -3.99 2.84
CA ALA A 54 -15.77 -5.39 3.27
C ALA A 54 -14.43 -5.75 3.92
N ASN A 55 -13.42 -4.88 3.84
CA ASN A 55 -12.15 -5.07 4.52
C ASN A 55 -12.33 -5.06 6.04
N ASP A 56 -11.65 -5.98 6.73
CA ASP A 56 -11.39 -5.80 8.15
C ASP A 56 -10.39 -4.64 8.38
N ILE A 57 -10.30 -4.16 9.62
CA ILE A 57 -9.50 -2.98 9.95
C ILE A 57 -8.02 -3.14 9.62
N GLU A 58 -7.48 -4.35 9.69
CA GLU A 58 -6.07 -4.58 9.39
C GLU A 58 -5.80 -4.38 7.90
N ILE A 59 -6.65 -4.95 7.05
CA ILE A 59 -6.58 -4.74 5.60
C ILE A 59 -6.81 -3.28 5.25
N ALA A 60 -7.82 -2.65 5.86
CA ALA A 60 -8.15 -1.26 5.60
C ALA A 60 -6.97 -0.32 5.87
N VAL A 61 -6.26 -0.50 7.00
CA VAL A 61 -5.06 0.30 7.32
C VAL A 61 -3.93 0.05 6.34
N PHE A 62 -3.62 -1.22 6.04
CA PHE A 62 -2.54 -1.55 5.10
C PHE A 62 -2.82 -0.99 3.70
N VAL A 63 -4.03 -1.21 3.18
CA VAL A 63 -4.44 -0.70 1.87
C VAL A 63 -4.38 0.82 1.84
N LEU A 64 -4.88 1.52 2.87
CA LEU A 64 -4.85 2.98 2.92
C LEU A 64 -3.42 3.54 2.79
N ILE A 65 -2.51 3.07 3.64
CA ILE A 65 -1.13 3.59 3.63
C ILE A 65 -0.37 3.18 2.35
N HIS A 66 -0.65 1.99 1.80
CA HIS A 66 0.00 1.48 0.59
C HIS A 66 -0.48 2.23 -0.66
N LEU A 67 -1.80 2.45 -0.79
CA LEU A 67 -2.38 3.25 -1.87
C LEU A 67 -1.98 4.73 -1.79
N PHE A 68 -1.71 5.27 -0.60
CA PHE A 68 -1.06 6.58 -0.49
C PHE A 68 0.34 6.57 -1.12
N GLY A 69 1.16 5.56 -0.83
CA GLY A 69 2.47 5.38 -1.46
C GLY A 69 2.38 5.40 -2.98
N HIS A 70 1.45 4.62 -3.55
CA HIS A 70 1.21 4.63 -4.99
C HIS A 70 0.66 5.96 -5.52
N THR A 71 -0.18 6.66 -4.75
CA THR A 71 -0.68 7.99 -5.10
C THR A 71 0.46 8.98 -5.26
N VAL A 72 1.45 8.97 -4.36
CA VAL A 72 2.66 9.78 -4.47
C VAL A 72 3.44 9.40 -5.74
N GLN A 73 3.68 8.10 -5.95
CA GLN A 73 4.45 7.60 -7.09
C GLN A 73 3.80 7.95 -8.44
N TRP A 74 2.48 7.82 -8.56
CA TRP A 74 1.76 8.14 -9.80
C TRP A 74 1.82 9.62 -10.16
N ASN A 75 1.92 10.48 -9.15
CA ASN A 75 2.06 11.92 -9.32
C ASN A 75 3.51 12.40 -9.55
N THR A 76 4.50 11.56 -9.29
CA THR A 76 5.93 11.96 -9.32
C THR A 76 6.80 11.17 -10.29
N HIS A 77 6.40 9.95 -10.66
CA HIS A 77 7.21 9.04 -11.46
C HIS A 77 6.39 8.40 -12.61
N PRO A 78 6.50 8.91 -13.86
CA PRO A 78 5.74 8.40 -15.00
C PRO A 78 5.88 6.89 -15.22
N ARG A 79 7.10 6.34 -15.06
CA ARG A 79 7.35 4.90 -15.21
C ARG A 79 6.61 4.05 -14.17
N PHE A 80 6.49 4.51 -12.92
CA PHE A 80 5.79 3.76 -11.88
C PHE A 80 4.29 3.73 -12.10
N ARG A 81 3.74 4.80 -12.70
CA ARG A 81 2.36 4.79 -13.18
C ARG A 81 2.15 3.76 -14.31
N GLU A 82 3.07 3.67 -15.27
CA GLU A 82 3.01 2.63 -16.31
C GLU A 82 3.02 1.22 -15.70
N ILE A 83 3.90 0.96 -14.74
CA ILE A 83 3.98 -0.32 -14.02
C ILE A 83 2.65 -0.61 -13.30
N GLY A 84 2.12 0.36 -12.55
CA GLY A 84 0.87 0.20 -11.80
C GLY A 84 -0.35 -0.02 -12.69
N GLN A 85 -0.31 0.41 -13.96
CA GLN A 85 -1.38 0.22 -14.95
C GLN A 85 -1.23 -1.07 -15.77
N ASP A 86 -0.06 -1.70 -15.77
CA ASP A 86 0.21 -2.91 -16.55
C ASP A 86 -0.32 -4.18 -15.87
N THR A 87 -1.47 -4.66 -16.37
CA THR A 87 -2.16 -5.85 -15.85
C THR A 87 -1.72 -7.18 -16.46
N ASN A 88 -0.72 -7.18 -17.34
CA ASN A 88 -0.29 -8.41 -18.00
C ASN A 88 0.28 -9.42 -17.00
N LEU A 89 -0.14 -10.67 -17.10
CA LEU A 89 0.46 -11.80 -16.38
C LEU A 89 1.73 -12.29 -17.09
N ARG A 90 2.44 -13.22 -16.44
CA ARG A 90 3.68 -13.84 -16.94
C ARG A 90 4.82 -12.84 -17.12
N LYS A 91 5.00 -11.97 -16.13
CA LYS A 91 6.13 -11.03 -16.05
C LYS A 91 7.45 -11.78 -16.10
N SER A 92 8.40 -11.25 -16.85
CA SER A 92 9.81 -11.65 -16.83
C SER A 92 10.46 -11.35 -15.47
N GLU A 93 11.63 -11.95 -15.21
CA GLU A 93 12.37 -11.68 -13.98
C GLU A 93 12.87 -10.22 -13.91
N GLU A 94 13.15 -9.59 -15.05
CA GLU A 94 13.48 -8.17 -15.14
C GLU A 94 12.29 -7.29 -14.75
N GLU A 95 11.09 -7.58 -15.26
CA GLU A 95 9.86 -6.86 -14.88
C GLU A 95 9.53 -7.07 -13.40
N LEU A 96 9.67 -8.29 -12.87
CA LEU A 96 9.45 -8.56 -11.45
C LEU A 96 10.42 -7.79 -10.55
N LYS A 97 11.67 -7.57 -10.97
CA LYS A 97 12.62 -6.71 -10.23
C LYS A 97 12.17 -5.25 -10.24
N GLU A 98 11.64 -4.76 -11.36
CA GLU A 98 11.14 -3.39 -11.45
C GLU A 98 9.88 -3.20 -10.59
N ILE A 99 8.96 -4.16 -10.62
CA ILE A 99 7.78 -4.21 -9.74
C ILE A 99 8.21 -4.27 -8.27
N ALA A 100 9.25 -5.03 -7.93
CA ALA A 100 9.79 -5.08 -6.57
C ALA A 100 10.24 -3.69 -6.08
N VAL A 101 10.87 -2.90 -6.94
CA VAL A 101 11.29 -1.53 -6.60
C VAL A 101 10.06 -0.63 -6.43
N TYR A 102 9.12 -0.69 -7.37
CA TYR A 102 7.88 0.07 -7.34
C TYR A 102 7.10 -0.15 -6.04
N GLU A 103 6.83 -1.40 -5.71
CA GLU A 103 6.01 -1.72 -4.54
C GLU A 103 6.76 -1.51 -3.21
N LYS A 104 8.08 -1.79 -3.17
CA LYS A 104 8.90 -1.52 -1.98
C LYS A 104 8.91 -0.05 -1.66
N GLU A 105 9.11 0.81 -2.66
CA GLU A 105 9.13 2.25 -2.45
C GLU A 105 7.75 2.77 -1.99
N ALA A 106 6.65 2.22 -2.51
CA ALA A 106 5.30 2.54 -2.03
C ALA A 106 5.17 2.28 -0.53
N THR A 107 5.64 1.12 -0.05
CA THR A 107 5.68 0.80 1.39
C THR A 107 6.61 1.74 2.17
N GLN A 108 7.76 2.12 1.63
CA GLN A 108 8.66 3.07 2.32
C GLN A 108 8.03 4.47 2.44
N LEU A 109 7.21 4.88 1.46
CA LEU A 109 6.39 6.09 1.53
C LEU A 109 5.25 5.94 2.55
N SER A 110 4.64 4.76 2.67
CA SER A 110 3.67 4.45 3.74
C SER A 110 4.26 4.65 5.13
N MET A 111 5.51 4.21 5.35
CA MET A 111 6.21 4.44 6.62
C MET A 111 6.48 5.92 6.86
N ALA A 112 6.89 6.66 5.84
CA ALA A 112 7.10 8.09 5.95
C ALA A 112 5.81 8.84 6.32
N LEU A 113 4.68 8.44 5.74
CA LEU A 113 3.35 8.96 6.09
C LEU A 113 3.01 8.70 7.55
N LEU A 114 3.18 7.46 8.02
CA LEU A 114 2.98 7.10 9.42
C LEU A 114 3.84 7.98 10.33
N HIS A 115 5.12 8.17 9.99
CA HIS A 115 6.06 8.97 10.77
C HIS A 115 5.69 10.45 10.79
N GLU A 116 5.23 11.03 9.67
CA GLU A 116 4.72 12.40 9.60
C GLU A 116 3.48 12.60 10.48
N ALA A 117 2.64 11.57 10.58
CA ALA A 117 1.47 11.56 11.46
C ALA A 117 1.77 11.17 12.92
N GLY A 118 3.04 10.94 13.27
CA GLY A 118 3.49 10.60 14.62
C GLY A 118 3.36 9.11 15.00
N VAL A 119 2.99 8.24 14.07
CA VAL A 119 2.91 6.78 14.25
C VAL A 119 4.27 6.15 13.91
N ARG A 120 4.94 5.55 14.90
CA ARG A 120 6.28 4.95 14.75
C ARG A 120 6.41 3.53 15.29
N ASP A 121 5.35 3.03 15.89
CA ASP A 121 5.26 1.71 16.50
C ASP A 121 4.88 0.60 15.49
N LEU A 122 4.63 0.95 14.22
CA LEU A 122 4.16 0.02 13.19
C LEU A 122 5.20 -0.35 12.11
N ASP A 123 6.44 0.14 12.18
CA ASP A 123 7.44 -0.07 11.11
C ASP A 123 7.66 -1.55 10.77
N GLN A 124 7.72 -2.41 11.78
CA GLN A 124 7.86 -3.84 11.57
C GLN A 124 6.60 -4.44 10.93
N TRP A 125 5.42 -4.07 11.42
CA TRP A 125 4.14 -4.56 10.89
C TRP A 125 3.98 -4.19 9.41
N VAL A 126 4.26 -2.94 9.04
CA VAL A 126 4.23 -2.48 7.64
C VAL A 126 5.22 -3.27 6.77
N SER A 127 6.43 -3.51 7.28
CA SER A 127 7.45 -4.28 6.55
C SER A 127 7.05 -5.73 6.33
N ASP A 128 6.40 -6.35 7.31
CA ASP A 128 5.96 -7.74 7.23
C ASP A 128 4.79 -7.88 6.25
N TRP A 129 3.87 -6.91 6.25
CA TRP A 129 2.82 -6.80 5.25
C TRP A 129 3.36 -6.64 3.84
N TRP A 130 4.31 -5.74 3.63
CA TRP A 130 4.99 -5.58 2.34
C TRP A 130 5.56 -6.90 1.82
N ARG A 131 6.27 -7.66 2.66
CA ARG A 131 6.85 -8.94 2.23
C ARG A 131 5.77 -9.95 1.87
N ALA A 132 4.71 -10.03 2.66
CA ALA A 132 3.59 -10.93 2.41
C ALA A 132 2.88 -10.57 1.10
N ASP A 133 2.58 -9.29 0.91
CA ASP A 133 1.96 -8.75 -0.30
C ASP A 133 2.83 -8.98 -1.54
N PHE A 134 4.13 -8.66 -1.47
CA PHE A 134 5.02 -8.87 -2.60
C PHE A 134 5.23 -10.34 -2.96
N ALA A 135 5.30 -11.22 -1.95
CA ALA A 135 5.40 -12.66 -2.19
C ALA A 135 4.13 -13.21 -2.85
N TRP A 136 2.95 -12.72 -2.43
CA TRP A 136 1.68 -13.01 -3.07
C TRP A 136 1.64 -12.48 -4.51
N LEU A 137 2.01 -11.21 -4.72
CA LEU A 137 1.99 -10.53 -6.02
C LEU A 137 2.92 -11.22 -7.03
N THR A 138 4.11 -11.63 -6.56
CA THR A 138 5.06 -12.39 -7.38
C THR A 138 4.47 -13.74 -7.80
N ASN A 139 3.79 -14.46 -6.90
CA ASN A 139 3.11 -15.70 -7.27
C ASN A 139 2.01 -15.44 -8.29
N PHE A 140 1.17 -14.43 -8.06
CA PHE A 140 0.10 -14.03 -8.97
C PHE A 140 0.62 -13.68 -10.37
N TYR A 141 1.67 -12.86 -10.49
CA TYR A 141 2.25 -12.53 -11.79
C TYR A 141 2.87 -13.74 -12.50
N ARG A 142 3.36 -14.74 -11.77
CA ARG A 142 3.92 -15.97 -12.36
C ARG A 142 2.85 -16.98 -12.78
N THR A 143 1.82 -17.18 -11.97
CA THR A 143 0.89 -18.31 -12.11
C THR A 143 -0.55 -17.90 -12.45
N GLY A 144 -0.93 -16.65 -12.15
CA GLY A 144 -2.31 -16.18 -12.19
C GLY A 144 -3.16 -16.62 -10.99
N GLU A 145 -2.59 -17.36 -10.04
CA GLU A 145 -3.31 -17.87 -8.88
C GLU A 145 -3.53 -16.79 -7.82
N ARG A 146 -4.78 -16.63 -7.39
CA ARG A 146 -5.17 -15.74 -6.28
C ARG A 146 -5.25 -16.54 -4.98
N ALA A 147 -4.10 -16.73 -4.34
CA ALA A 147 -4.04 -17.34 -3.01
C ALA A 147 -4.49 -16.32 -1.93
N ASP A 148 -4.70 -16.78 -0.70
CA ASP A 148 -4.86 -15.88 0.44
C ASP A 148 -3.49 -15.27 0.82
N PHE A 149 -3.35 -13.94 0.77
CA PHE A 149 -2.09 -13.25 1.07
C PHE A 149 -1.61 -13.52 2.52
N ARG A 150 -2.53 -13.85 3.46
CA ARG A 150 -2.17 -14.17 4.86
C ARG A 150 -1.26 -15.39 4.96
N LYS A 151 -1.28 -16.29 3.98
CA LYS A 151 -0.36 -17.44 3.90
C LYS A 151 1.10 -17.05 3.79
N TYR A 152 1.36 -15.85 3.26
CA TYR A 152 2.71 -15.30 3.08
C TYR A 152 3.19 -14.49 4.28
N MET A 153 2.33 -14.24 5.27
CA MET A 153 2.70 -13.45 6.45
C MET A 153 3.78 -14.15 7.28
N ARG A 154 4.85 -13.41 7.61
CA ARG A 154 6.00 -13.87 8.39
C ARG A 154 6.44 -12.77 9.36
N ALA A 155 5.72 -12.64 10.47
CA ALA A 155 5.95 -11.60 11.46
C ALA A 155 7.39 -11.62 12.00
N GLY A 156 8.08 -10.48 11.92
CA GLY A 156 9.42 -10.28 12.45
C GLY A 156 10.52 -11.13 11.82
N ALA A 157 10.31 -11.70 10.64
CA ALA A 157 11.30 -12.57 9.99
C ALA A 157 12.55 -11.81 9.51
N GLU A 158 12.40 -10.52 9.23
CA GLU A 158 13.47 -9.64 8.73
C GLU A 158 13.36 -8.24 9.36
N PRO A 159 14.47 -7.47 9.44
CA PRO A 159 14.46 -6.10 9.96
C PRO A 159 13.46 -5.19 9.22
N PRO A 160 12.91 -4.16 9.87
CA PRO A 160 11.98 -3.26 9.20
C PRO A 160 12.67 -2.49 8.06
N LEU A 161 11.90 -2.16 7.03
CA LEU A 161 12.32 -1.18 6.03
C LEU A 161 12.51 0.19 6.70
N GLY A 162 13.31 1.05 6.06
CA GLY A 162 13.40 2.45 6.44
C GLY A 162 12.45 3.31 5.60
N PRO A 163 11.88 4.39 6.15
CA PRO A 163 11.07 5.33 5.38
C PRO A 163 11.91 6.04 4.31
N VAL A 164 11.27 6.46 3.21
CA VAL A 164 11.86 7.40 2.24
C VAL A 164 11.09 8.72 2.28
N PRO A 165 11.75 9.89 2.10
CA PRO A 165 11.05 11.16 2.14
C PRO A 165 9.91 11.24 1.13
N ILE A 166 8.75 11.76 1.55
CA ILE A 166 7.65 12.04 0.64
C ILE A 166 8.04 13.27 -0.19
N PRO A 167 8.21 13.15 -1.52
CA PRO A 167 8.53 14.29 -2.37
C PRO A 167 7.35 15.29 -2.39
N ALA A 168 7.63 16.56 -2.66
CA ALA A 168 6.56 17.51 -2.94
C ALA A 168 5.85 17.13 -4.25
N PHE A 169 4.52 17.08 -4.23
CA PHE A 169 3.71 16.82 -5.40
C PHE A 169 2.37 17.57 -5.31
N LYS A 170 1.68 17.68 -6.44
CA LYS A 170 0.30 18.12 -6.51
C LYS A 170 -0.54 16.97 -7.05
N PRO A 171 -1.62 16.56 -6.38
CA PRO A 171 -2.50 15.51 -6.88
C PRO A 171 -3.03 15.83 -8.28
N VAL A 172 -2.89 14.87 -9.20
CA VAL A 172 -3.39 14.90 -10.57
C VAL A 172 -4.19 13.63 -10.81
N LYS A 173 -5.35 13.79 -11.45
CA LYS A 173 -6.22 12.65 -11.74
C LYS A 173 -5.67 11.84 -12.91
N TRP A 174 -5.50 10.55 -12.68
CA TRP A 174 -5.10 9.55 -13.64
C TRP A 174 -6.25 8.57 -13.89
N VAL A 175 -6.16 7.80 -14.97
CA VAL A 175 -7.09 6.71 -15.19
C VAL A 175 -6.74 5.61 -14.18
N SER A 176 -7.67 5.35 -13.24
CA SER A 176 -7.53 4.23 -12.30
C SER A 176 -7.48 2.92 -13.09
N ARG A 177 -6.68 1.99 -12.58
CA ARG A 177 -6.53 0.63 -13.11
C ARG A 177 -7.86 -0.11 -13.25
N TRP A 178 -8.88 0.27 -12.46
CA TRP A 178 -10.15 -0.45 -12.33
C TRP A 178 -11.37 0.41 -12.71
N SER A 179 -11.17 1.50 -13.46
CA SER A 179 -12.27 2.37 -13.95
C SER A 179 -13.11 1.75 -15.08
N PHE A 180 -13.14 0.42 -15.22
CA PHE A 180 -13.84 -0.30 -16.30
C PHE A 180 -14.61 -1.51 -15.78
#